data_AF-A0A0R3TC74-F1
#
_entry.id   AF-A0A0R3TC74-F1
#
_cell.length_a   1.000
_cell.length_b   1.000
_cell.length_c   1.000
_cell.angle_alpha   90.00
_cell.angle_beta   90.00
_cell.angle_gamma   90.00
#
_symmetry.space_group_name_H-M   'P 1'
#
loop_
_entity.id
_entity.type
_entity.pdbx_description
1 polymer ?
#
loop_
_entity_poly.entity_id
_entity_poly.type
_entity_poly.pdbx_seq_one_letter_code
_entity_poly.pdbx_strand_id
1 'polypeptide(L)'
;MTEETNGVIVGEAARFHKPGENYKTDGYVVTNHTHTLLKEHLATTGGKVVTRFPPEPNGILHIGHAKAINFNFGYAKKTGGICYLRYDDTNPEAEEARFFDAILDMVRWLGFEPYKVTYASDNFQQLYEWALKLIDLNLCYVCHQGPEEIKGFNPPPSPWRDRPIEESRNLFIDMKNGKLEEGSATLRMKLTLEDGKQDPVAYRIKMVPHHRTGETWCIYPTYDYTHCLCDSIENITHSLCTKEFQSR
;
A
#
# COMPACT_ATOMS: atom_id res chain seq x y z
N MET A 1 5.93 28.51 -30.71
CA MET A 1 6.84 28.47 -29.55
C MET A 1 6.11 29.08 -28.36
N THR A 2 5.28 28.29 -27.69
CA THR A 2 4.74 28.66 -26.38
C THR A 2 5.79 28.23 -25.37
N GLU A 3 6.46 29.19 -24.74
CA GLU A 3 7.27 28.91 -23.56
C GLU A 3 6.36 28.22 -22.54
N GLU A 4 6.61 26.93 -22.30
CA GLU A 4 6.09 26.26 -21.12
C GLU A 4 6.65 27.03 -19.92
N THR A 5 5.80 27.82 -19.28
CA THR A 5 6.10 28.34 -17.95
C THR A 5 6.43 27.14 -17.08
N ASN A 6 7.71 26.94 -16.77
CA ASN A 6 8.18 26.03 -15.74
C ASN A 6 7.50 26.44 -14.44
N GLY A 7 6.31 25.89 -14.21
CA GLY A 7 5.43 26.30 -13.13
C GLY A 7 6.09 25.99 -11.81
N VAL A 8 6.62 27.03 -11.16
CA VAL A 8 7.24 26.95 -9.83
C VAL A 8 6.33 26.12 -8.92
N ILE A 9 6.90 25.11 -8.27
CA ILE A 9 6.19 24.35 -7.24
C ILE A 9 6.00 25.29 -6.06
N VAL A 10 4.75 25.53 -5.69
CA VAL A 10 4.36 26.47 -4.62
C VAL A 10 3.66 25.73 -3.48
N GLY A 11 3.58 26.36 -2.31
CA GLY A 11 2.90 25.80 -1.14
C GLY A 11 3.71 24.73 -0.42
N GLU A 12 3.03 23.74 0.18
CA GLU A 12 3.68 22.65 0.94
C GLU A 12 4.56 21.77 0.06
N ALA A 13 4.17 21.55 -1.20
CA ALA A 13 4.95 20.74 -2.14
C ALA A 13 6.35 21.32 -2.46
N ALA A 14 6.55 22.62 -2.23
CA ALA A 14 7.86 23.27 -2.37
C ALA A 14 8.83 22.90 -1.25
N ARG A 15 8.32 22.37 -0.13
CA ARG A 15 9.08 21.98 1.06
C ARG A 15 9.36 20.47 1.11
N PHE A 16 8.90 19.71 0.11
CA PHE A 16 9.17 18.28 0.04
C PHE A 16 10.66 18.01 -0.11
N HIS A 17 11.10 16.87 0.46
CA HIS A 17 12.48 16.44 0.39
C HIS A 17 12.88 16.13 -1.06
N LYS A 18 14.19 16.17 -1.34
CA LYS A 18 14.70 15.69 -2.63
C LYS A 18 14.71 14.15 -2.65
N PRO A 19 14.60 13.50 -3.83
CA PRO A 19 14.81 12.05 -3.94
C PRO A 19 16.11 11.60 -3.27
N GLY A 20 16.04 10.55 -2.45
CA GLY A 20 17.18 10.04 -1.67
C GLY A 20 17.47 10.80 -0.37
N GLU A 21 16.76 11.90 -0.09
CA GLU A 21 16.91 12.68 1.14
C GLU A 21 15.76 12.45 2.15
N ASN A 22 15.11 11.28 2.08
CA ASN A 22 13.97 10.94 2.96
C ASN A 22 14.32 11.09 4.45
N TYR A 23 15.56 10.78 4.83
CA TYR A 23 16.07 10.91 6.20
C TYR A 23 16.05 12.34 6.78
N LYS A 24 15.74 13.36 5.96
CA LYS A 24 15.58 14.75 6.41
C LYS A 24 14.14 15.12 6.75
N THR A 25 13.17 14.25 6.47
CA THR A 25 11.76 14.54 6.77
C THR A 25 11.43 14.24 8.22
N ASP A 26 10.48 14.98 8.77
CA ASP A 26 9.99 14.78 10.13
C ASP A 26 9.50 13.34 10.33
N GLY A 27 9.88 12.72 11.44
CA GLY A 27 9.48 11.35 11.80
C GLY A 27 10.22 10.23 11.05
N TYR A 28 11.14 10.52 10.11
CA TYR A 28 11.86 9.47 9.40
C TYR A 28 12.85 8.73 10.30
N VAL A 29 12.74 7.40 10.36
CA VAL A 29 13.62 6.56 11.18
C VAL A 29 14.88 6.18 10.41
N VAL A 30 16.05 6.55 10.93
CA VAL A 30 17.35 6.14 10.38
C VAL A 30 17.81 4.87 11.09
N THR A 31 17.94 3.79 10.30
CA THR A 31 18.48 2.49 10.72
C THR A 31 19.91 2.32 10.21
N ASN A 32 20.58 1.26 10.67
CA ASN A 32 21.93 0.90 10.19
C ASN A 32 22.00 0.62 8.68
N HIS A 33 20.86 0.35 8.03
CA HIS A 33 20.78 0.05 6.59
C HIS A 33 20.25 1.21 5.75
N THR A 34 19.76 2.29 6.36
CA THR A 34 19.03 3.37 5.66
C THR A 34 19.85 3.99 4.53
N HIS A 35 21.12 4.32 4.74
CA HIS A 35 21.94 4.93 3.69
C HIS A 35 22.29 3.97 2.55
N THR A 36 22.44 2.68 2.85
CA THR A 36 22.63 1.64 1.83
C THR A 36 21.37 1.49 0.97
N LEU A 37 20.20 1.40 1.60
CA LEU A 37 18.91 1.31 0.92
C LEU A 37 18.64 2.55 0.06
N LEU A 38 18.93 3.75 0.56
CA LEU A 38 18.78 4.99 -0.21
C LEU A 38 19.73 5.04 -1.42
N LYS A 39 20.91 4.43 -1.33
CA LYS A 39 21.84 4.33 -2.46
C LYS A 39 21.28 3.40 -3.55
N GLU A 40 20.72 2.26 -3.18
CA GLU A 40 20.05 1.32 -4.11
C GLU A 40 18.81 1.95 -4.75
N HIS A 41 18.03 2.66 -3.94
CA HIS A 41 16.89 3.45 -4.37
C HIS A 41 17.28 4.52 -5.40
N LEU A 42 18.36 5.28 -5.15
CA LEU A 42 18.87 6.27 -6.11
C LEU A 42 19.40 5.63 -7.39
N ALA A 43 20.04 4.46 -7.30
CA ALA A 43 20.50 3.72 -8.48
C ALA A 43 19.31 3.26 -9.35
N THR A 44 18.20 2.85 -8.71
CA THR A 44 16.99 2.40 -9.39
C THR A 44 16.20 3.55 -10.02
N THR A 45 16.05 4.65 -9.28
CA THR A 45 15.24 5.81 -9.71
C THR A 45 16.01 6.79 -10.58
N GLY A 46 17.35 6.71 -10.60
CA GLY A 46 18.21 7.73 -11.20
C GLY A 46 18.08 9.10 -10.52
N GLY A 47 17.64 9.14 -9.26
CA GLY A 47 17.38 10.39 -8.52
C GLY A 47 16.14 11.16 -8.99
N LYS A 48 15.26 10.54 -9.80
CA LYS A 48 14.00 11.15 -10.23
C LYS A 48 12.93 11.09 -9.14
N VAL A 49 11.99 12.03 -9.19
CA VAL A 49 10.74 11.90 -8.44
C VAL A 49 9.91 10.75 -9.01
N VAL A 50 9.28 10.01 -8.11
CA VAL A 50 8.45 8.84 -8.38
C VAL A 50 7.25 8.92 -7.45
N THR A 51 6.06 9.09 -8.00
CA THR A 51 4.77 9.13 -7.28
C THR A 51 3.86 8.01 -7.77
N ARG A 52 2.72 7.80 -7.11
CA ARG A 52 1.64 6.96 -7.63
C ARG A 52 0.27 7.50 -7.27
N PHE A 53 -0.67 7.30 -8.18
CA PHE A 53 -2.10 7.45 -7.90
C PHE A 53 -2.71 6.04 -7.80
N PRO A 54 -3.16 5.60 -6.61
CA PRO A 54 -3.61 4.23 -6.45
C PRO A 54 -5.13 4.10 -6.16
N PRO A 55 -6.01 4.22 -7.17
CA PRO A 55 -7.45 4.14 -6.97
C PRO A 55 -7.92 2.68 -6.82
N GLU A 56 -8.96 2.48 -6.03
CA GLU A 56 -9.73 1.23 -6.06
C GLU A 56 -10.55 1.17 -7.37
N PRO A 57 -10.48 0.06 -8.13
CA PRO A 57 -11.18 -0.12 -9.40
C PRO A 57 -12.66 -0.54 -9.24
N ASN A 58 -13.23 -0.39 -8.04
CA ASN A 58 -14.64 -0.62 -7.74
C ASN A 58 -15.45 0.69 -7.62
N GLY A 59 -14.77 1.83 -7.62
CA GLY A 59 -15.34 3.14 -7.26
C GLY A 59 -15.48 4.10 -8.44
N ILE A 60 -16.52 4.92 -8.41
CA ILE A 60 -16.67 6.04 -9.36
C ILE A 60 -15.80 7.20 -8.89
N LEU A 61 -14.87 7.64 -9.75
CA LEU A 61 -14.08 8.83 -9.48
C LEU A 61 -14.98 10.07 -9.38
N HIS A 62 -15.05 10.67 -8.21
CA HIS A 62 -15.65 11.99 -7.99
C HIS A 62 -14.62 13.13 -8.00
N ILE A 63 -15.06 14.39 -7.90
CA ILE A 63 -14.21 15.59 -7.94
C ILE A 63 -13.05 15.60 -6.92
N GLY A 64 -13.22 14.97 -5.75
CA GLY A 64 -12.12 14.78 -4.79
C GLY A 64 -10.89 14.08 -5.41
N HIS A 65 -11.09 13.12 -6.31
CA HIS A 65 -10.01 12.42 -7.00
C HIS A 65 -9.28 13.32 -7.99
N ALA A 66 -9.91 14.36 -8.53
CA ALA A 66 -9.22 15.32 -9.39
C ALA A 66 -8.07 16.01 -8.64
N LYS A 67 -8.21 16.25 -7.33
CA LYS A 67 -7.11 16.73 -6.49
C LYS A 67 -5.99 15.69 -6.36
N ALA A 68 -6.33 14.44 -6.07
CA ALA A 68 -5.35 13.36 -5.92
C ALA A 68 -4.56 13.11 -7.22
N ILE A 69 -5.24 13.11 -8.37
CA ILE A 69 -4.64 12.98 -9.69
C ILE A 69 -3.70 14.18 -9.96
N ASN A 70 -4.20 15.41 -9.84
CA ASN A 70 -3.38 16.60 -10.08
C ASN A 70 -2.17 16.67 -9.14
N PHE A 71 -2.30 16.22 -7.90
CA PHE A 71 -1.21 16.26 -6.95
C PHE A 71 -0.14 15.22 -7.27
N ASN A 72 -0.53 13.95 -7.48
CA ASN A 72 0.44 12.88 -7.77
C ASN A 72 1.09 13.03 -9.16
N PHE A 73 0.27 13.15 -10.21
CA PHE A 73 0.78 13.29 -11.57
C PHE A 73 1.40 14.67 -11.81
N GLY A 74 0.78 15.74 -11.30
CA GLY A 74 1.29 17.09 -11.47
C GLY A 74 2.61 17.33 -10.74
N TYR A 75 2.79 16.75 -9.55
CA TYR A 75 4.08 16.85 -8.83
C TYR A 75 5.20 16.13 -9.61
N ALA A 76 4.95 14.90 -10.08
CA ALA A 76 5.90 14.19 -10.94
C ALA A 76 6.22 14.98 -12.21
N LYS A 77 5.20 15.47 -12.93
CA LYS A 77 5.39 16.25 -14.16
C LYS A 77 6.24 17.51 -13.93
N LYS A 78 5.95 18.28 -12.88
CA LYS A 78 6.69 19.53 -12.56
C LYS A 78 8.13 19.30 -12.12
N THR A 79 8.45 18.12 -11.61
CA THR A 79 9.79 17.76 -11.14
C THR A 79 10.60 16.94 -12.15
N GLY A 80 10.06 16.68 -13.35
CA GLY A 80 10.67 15.79 -14.34
C GLY A 80 10.71 14.32 -13.90
N GLY A 81 9.83 13.95 -12.97
CA GLY A 81 9.65 12.60 -12.45
C GLY A 81 8.64 11.76 -13.22
N ILE A 82 8.25 10.64 -12.63
CA ILE A 82 7.27 9.68 -13.15
C ILE A 82 6.15 9.42 -12.15
N CYS A 83 4.98 9.06 -12.64
CA CYS A 83 3.83 8.69 -11.80
C CYS A 83 3.24 7.37 -12.28
N TYR A 84 3.09 6.41 -11.37
CA TYR A 84 2.37 5.16 -11.60
C TYR A 84 0.86 5.39 -11.45
N LEU A 85 0.07 4.72 -12.30
CA LEU A 85 -1.33 4.43 -12.02
C LEU A 85 -1.39 3.00 -11.49
N ARG A 86 -1.59 2.85 -10.18
CA ARG A 86 -1.59 1.53 -9.53
C ARG A 86 -2.99 1.16 -9.09
N TYR A 87 -3.67 0.27 -9.80
CA TYR A 87 -4.97 -0.19 -9.33
C TYR A 87 -4.82 -0.92 -8.00
N ASP A 88 -5.60 -0.48 -7.00
CA ASP A 88 -5.73 -1.19 -5.74
C ASP A 88 -6.79 -2.28 -5.88
N ASP A 89 -6.36 -3.41 -6.43
CA ASP A 89 -7.14 -4.63 -6.56
C ASP A 89 -6.84 -5.60 -5.40
N THR A 90 -6.60 -5.10 -4.18
CA THR A 90 -6.39 -6.00 -3.03
C THR A 90 -7.64 -6.77 -2.62
N ASN A 91 -8.82 -6.28 -2.99
CA ASN A 91 -10.10 -6.94 -2.73
C ASN A 91 -10.51 -7.82 -3.93
N PRO A 92 -10.68 -9.15 -3.77
CA PRO A 92 -11.05 -10.05 -4.86
C PRO A 92 -12.50 -9.93 -5.36
N GLU A 93 -13.34 -9.11 -4.73
CA GLU A 93 -14.74 -8.95 -5.13
C GLU A 93 -14.89 -8.49 -6.59
N ALA A 94 -15.98 -8.90 -7.23
CA ALA A 94 -16.14 -8.76 -8.68
C ALA A 94 -16.07 -7.29 -9.14
N GLU A 95 -14.93 -6.95 -9.73
CA GLU A 95 -14.71 -5.65 -10.35
C GLU A 95 -15.25 -5.64 -11.78
N GLU A 96 -15.94 -4.56 -12.14
CA GLU A 96 -16.41 -4.37 -13.50
C GLU A 96 -15.33 -3.68 -14.33
N ALA A 97 -14.92 -4.32 -15.43
CA ALA A 97 -13.89 -3.79 -16.35
C ALA A 97 -14.12 -2.32 -16.76
N ARG A 98 -15.38 -1.87 -16.80
CA ARG A 98 -15.75 -0.48 -17.09
C ARG A 98 -15.11 0.54 -16.15
N PHE A 99 -14.85 0.20 -14.90
CA PHE A 99 -14.26 1.13 -13.94
C PHE A 99 -12.76 1.35 -14.19
N PHE A 100 -12.04 0.30 -14.59
CA PHE A 100 -10.64 0.41 -15.02
C PHE A 100 -10.49 1.39 -16.18
N ASP A 101 -11.27 1.17 -17.24
CA ASP A 101 -11.20 2.02 -18.44
C ASP A 101 -11.59 3.46 -18.09
N ALA A 102 -12.67 3.65 -17.31
CA ALA A 102 -13.11 4.97 -16.89
C ALA A 102 -12.07 5.73 -16.04
N ILE A 103 -11.36 5.04 -15.13
CA ILE A 103 -10.31 5.65 -14.32
C ILE A 103 -9.16 6.14 -15.20
N LEU A 104 -8.67 5.29 -16.10
CA LEU A 104 -7.59 5.65 -17.01
C LEU A 104 -8.01 6.79 -17.95
N ASP A 105 -9.23 6.74 -18.47
CA ASP A 105 -9.79 7.80 -19.31
C ASP A 105 -9.88 9.12 -18.55
N MET A 106 -10.26 9.13 -17.27
CA MET A 106 -10.27 10.34 -16.45
C MET A 106 -8.88 10.91 -16.19
N VAL A 107 -7.89 10.05 -15.93
CA VAL A 107 -6.49 10.49 -15.80
C VAL A 107 -6.01 11.18 -17.09
N ARG A 108 -6.29 10.56 -18.24
CA ARG A 108 -5.97 11.10 -19.58
C ARG A 108 -6.74 12.37 -19.90
N TRP A 109 -8.03 12.41 -19.56
CA TRP A 109 -8.89 13.57 -19.76
C TRP A 109 -8.40 14.79 -18.97
N LEU A 110 -7.84 14.58 -17.77
CA LEU A 110 -7.19 15.63 -16.98
C LEU A 110 -5.78 16.02 -17.50
N GLY A 111 -5.31 15.44 -18.61
CA GLY A 111 -4.07 15.82 -19.28
C GLY A 111 -2.80 15.15 -18.73
N PHE A 112 -2.96 14.01 -18.06
CA PHE A 112 -1.85 13.21 -17.54
C PHE A 112 -1.77 11.85 -18.22
N GLU A 113 -0.56 11.32 -18.36
CA GLU A 113 -0.33 9.94 -18.85
C GLU A 113 0.47 9.18 -17.78
N PRO A 114 0.03 8.00 -17.35
CA PRO A 114 0.81 7.14 -16.47
C PRO A 114 2.12 6.70 -17.10
N TYR A 115 3.21 6.74 -16.32
CA TYR A 115 4.48 6.12 -16.74
C TYR A 115 4.31 4.61 -16.95
N LYS A 116 3.57 3.98 -16.04
CA LYS A 116 3.20 2.57 -16.11
C LYS A 116 1.90 2.37 -15.35
N VAL A 117 1.06 1.47 -15.86
CA VAL A 117 -0.10 0.93 -15.16
C VAL A 117 0.33 -0.35 -14.44
N THR A 118 0.09 -0.42 -13.14
CA THR A 118 0.41 -1.57 -12.28
C THR A 118 -0.81 -1.95 -11.44
N TYR A 119 -0.73 -3.11 -10.81
CA TYR A 119 -1.79 -3.63 -9.93
C TYR A 119 -1.16 -4.04 -8.60
N ALA A 120 -1.90 -3.87 -7.50
CA ALA A 120 -1.46 -4.38 -6.21
C ALA A 120 -1.28 -5.91 -6.24
N SER A 121 -2.14 -6.60 -6.99
CA SER A 121 -2.09 -8.04 -7.20
C SER A 121 -0.83 -8.55 -7.91
N ASP A 122 -0.15 -7.69 -8.69
CA ASP A 122 1.15 -8.03 -9.29
C ASP A 122 2.20 -8.37 -8.21
N ASN A 123 1.99 -7.87 -6.97
CA ASN A 123 2.93 -8.01 -5.86
C ASN A 123 2.50 -9.03 -4.79
N PHE A 124 1.37 -9.74 -4.93
CA PHE A 124 0.86 -10.64 -3.89
C PHE A 124 1.88 -11.69 -3.42
N GLN A 125 2.68 -12.24 -4.32
CA GLN A 125 3.73 -13.18 -3.96
C GLN A 125 4.78 -12.54 -3.05
N GLN A 126 5.29 -11.35 -3.40
CA GLN A 126 6.28 -10.65 -2.59
C GLN A 126 5.72 -10.20 -1.24
N LEU A 127 4.46 -9.72 -1.22
CA LEU A 127 3.75 -9.34 -0.01
C LEU A 127 3.57 -10.54 0.92
N TYR A 128 3.29 -11.73 0.39
CA TYR A 128 3.17 -12.96 1.17
C TYR A 128 4.51 -13.40 1.77
N GLU A 129 5.58 -13.32 0.99
CA GLU A 129 6.95 -13.63 1.46
C GLU A 129 7.40 -12.67 2.56
N TRP A 130 7.08 -11.39 2.44
CA TRP A 130 7.35 -10.42 3.50
C TRP A 130 6.49 -10.65 4.74
N ALA A 131 5.25 -11.11 4.58
CA ALA A 131 4.42 -11.50 5.72
C ALA A 131 5.02 -12.69 6.48
N LEU A 132 5.51 -13.72 5.77
CA LEU A 132 6.25 -14.83 6.39
C LEU A 132 7.50 -14.33 7.12
N LYS A 133 8.28 -13.45 6.49
CA LYS A 133 9.46 -12.85 7.13
C LYS A 133 9.12 -12.06 8.40
N LEU A 134 8.00 -11.32 8.40
CA LEU A 134 7.54 -10.60 9.58
C LEU A 134 7.11 -11.56 10.70
N ILE A 135 6.52 -12.71 10.38
CA ILE A 135 6.25 -13.77 11.36
C ILE A 135 7.56 -14.30 11.94
N ASP A 136 8.54 -14.62 11.10
CA ASP A 136 9.85 -15.15 11.52
C ASP A 136 10.61 -14.16 12.43
N LEU A 137 10.39 -12.85 12.24
CA LEU A 137 10.91 -11.77 13.09
C LEU A 137 10.07 -11.51 14.35
N ASN A 138 9.02 -12.29 14.61
CA ASN A 138 8.05 -12.11 15.70
C ASN A 138 7.33 -10.75 15.67
N LEU A 139 7.13 -10.19 14.47
CA LEU A 139 6.44 -8.93 14.21
C LEU A 139 5.02 -9.12 13.68
N CYS A 140 4.62 -10.36 13.42
CA CYS A 140 3.26 -10.73 13.03
C CYS A 140 2.87 -12.06 13.69
N TYR A 141 1.56 -12.26 13.89
CA TYR A 141 1.01 -13.49 14.44
C TYR A 141 -0.37 -13.76 13.83
N VAL A 142 -0.76 -15.05 13.77
CA VAL A 142 -2.12 -15.43 13.36
C VAL A 142 -3.06 -15.25 14.55
N CYS A 143 -4.25 -14.71 14.33
CA CYS A 143 -5.25 -14.41 15.35
C CYS A 143 -6.60 -15.01 14.96
N HIS A 144 -7.33 -15.55 15.93
CA HIS A 144 -8.66 -16.14 15.74
C HIS A 144 -9.80 -15.31 16.37
N GLN A 145 -9.51 -14.09 16.84
CA GLN A 145 -10.56 -13.17 17.27
C GLN A 145 -11.48 -12.87 16.09
N GLY A 146 -12.78 -13.04 16.30
CA GLY A 146 -13.80 -12.67 15.33
C GLY A 146 -13.87 -11.15 15.16
N PRO A 147 -14.47 -10.64 14.06
CA PRO A 147 -14.61 -9.21 13.81
C PRO A 147 -15.29 -8.45 14.95
N GLU A 148 -16.28 -9.07 15.61
CA GLU A 148 -17.02 -8.47 16.72
C GLU A 148 -16.18 -8.33 18.00
N GLU A 149 -15.20 -9.20 18.22
CA GLU A 149 -14.30 -9.14 19.38
C GLU A 149 -13.24 -8.04 19.24
N ILE A 150 -12.96 -7.63 18.00
CA ILE A 150 -12.01 -6.56 17.66
C ILE A 150 -12.73 -5.21 17.56
N LYS A 151 -14.07 -5.19 17.39
CA LYS A 151 -14.88 -3.97 17.36
C LYS A 151 -15.09 -3.42 18.77
N GLY A 152 -14.74 -2.16 18.98
CA GLY A 152 -15.00 -1.44 20.24
C GLY A 152 -13.99 -0.34 20.52
N PHE A 153 -14.25 0.44 21.57
CA PHE A 153 -13.38 1.55 21.98
C PHE A 153 -12.08 1.10 22.66
N ASN A 154 -12.00 -0.17 23.09
CA ASN A 154 -10.82 -0.75 23.74
C ASN A 154 -10.87 -2.29 23.70
N PRO A 155 -10.72 -2.93 22.52
CA PRO A 155 -10.77 -4.38 22.42
C PRO A 155 -9.65 -5.00 23.28
N PRO A 156 -9.91 -6.11 24.00
CA PRO A 156 -8.87 -6.79 24.76
C PRO A 156 -7.75 -7.26 23.82
N PRO A 157 -6.48 -7.30 24.30
CA PRO A 157 -5.37 -7.78 23.48
C PRO A 157 -5.66 -9.21 23.02
N SER A 158 -5.21 -9.53 21.81
CA SER A 158 -5.46 -10.86 21.25
C SER A 158 -4.87 -11.94 22.15
N PRO A 159 -5.65 -12.97 22.55
CA PRO A 159 -5.13 -14.13 23.28
C PRO A 159 -4.01 -14.86 22.53
N TRP A 160 -3.91 -14.66 21.22
CA TRP A 160 -2.96 -15.32 20.33
C TRP A 160 -1.71 -14.48 20.04
N ARG A 161 -1.60 -13.28 20.63
CA ARG A 161 -0.51 -12.32 20.38
C ARG A 161 0.88 -12.87 20.66
N ASP A 162 1.00 -13.73 21.67
CA ASP A 162 2.27 -14.31 22.13
C ASP A 162 2.41 -15.80 21.81
N ARG A 163 1.63 -16.29 20.83
CA ARG A 163 1.77 -17.67 20.35
C ARG A 163 3.16 -17.90 19.72
N PRO A 164 3.70 -19.14 19.76
CA PRO A 164 4.99 -19.45 19.16
C PRO A 164 5.07 -19.05 17.67
N ILE A 165 6.25 -18.61 17.24
CA ILE A 165 6.53 -18.20 15.85
C ILE A 165 6.16 -19.32 14.86
N GLU A 166 6.61 -20.54 15.13
CA GLU A 166 6.33 -21.73 14.30
C GLU A 166 4.83 -22.02 14.17
N GLU A 167 4.05 -21.78 15.22
CA GLU A 167 2.60 -21.96 15.20
C GLU A 167 1.94 -20.94 14.26
N SER A 168 2.30 -19.66 14.40
CA SER A 168 1.81 -18.61 13.48
C SER A 168 2.21 -18.88 12.03
N ARG A 169 3.44 -19.34 11.81
CA ARG A 169 3.96 -19.63 10.47
C ARG A 169 3.17 -20.75 9.80
N ASN A 170 2.98 -21.87 10.50
CA ASN A 170 2.21 -23.00 9.97
C ASN A 170 0.74 -22.63 9.73
N LEU A 171 0.12 -21.91 10.66
CA LEU A 171 -1.25 -21.43 10.49
C LEU A 171 -1.39 -20.49 9.29
N PHE A 172 -0.44 -19.58 9.07
CA PHE A 172 -0.51 -18.66 7.93
C PHE A 172 -0.36 -19.39 6.59
N ILE A 173 0.48 -20.43 6.54
CA ILE A 173 0.56 -21.35 5.39
C ILE A 173 -0.77 -22.10 5.19
N ASP A 174 -1.39 -22.56 6.27
CA ASP A 174 -2.70 -23.22 6.22
C ASP A 174 -3.82 -22.27 5.78
N MET A 175 -3.77 -20.99 6.17
CA MET A 175 -4.66 -19.95 5.64
C MET A 175 -4.50 -19.82 4.12
N LYS A 176 -3.26 -19.73 3.61
CA LYS A 176 -2.97 -19.68 2.15
C LYS A 176 -3.44 -20.93 1.40
N ASN A 177 -3.35 -22.10 2.03
CA ASN A 177 -3.75 -23.37 1.44
C ASN A 177 -5.27 -23.65 1.56
N GLY A 178 -6.07 -22.67 2.02
CA GLY A 178 -7.52 -22.80 2.11
C GLY A 178 -8.00 -23.78 3.18
N LYS A 179 -7.18 -24.11 4.19
CA LYS A 179 -7.57 -25.04 5.28
C LYS A 179 -8.40 -24.39 6.39
N LEU A 180 -8.60 -23.08 6.31
CA LEU A 180 -9.33 -22.30 7.31
C LEU A 180 -10.45 -21.51 6.64
N GLU A 181 -11.62 -21.50 7.28
CA GLU A 181 -12.80 -20.80 6.77
C GLU A 181 -12.63 -19.27 6.79
N GLU A 182 -13.37 -18.59 5.92
CA GLU A 182 -13.42 -17.13 5.88
C GLU A 182 -13.82 -16.55 7.24
N GLY A 183 -13.07 -15.54 7.71
CA GLY A 183 -13.29 -14.90 9.01
C GLY A 183 -12.79 -15.68 10.23
N SER A 184 -12.36 -16.94 10.08
CA SER A 184 -11.89 -17.76 11.21
C SER A 184 -10.45 -17.47 11.65
N ALA A 185 -9.66 -16.82 10.80
CA ALA A 185 -8.31 -16.39 11.10
C ALA A 185 -7.90 -15.12 10.36
N THR A 186 -7.00 -14.34 10.96
CA THR A 186 -6.34 -13.17 10.37
C THR A 186 -4.86 -13.17 10.69
N LEU A 187 -4.03 -12.62 9.81
CA LEU A 187 -2.66 -12.25 10.18
C LEU A 187 -2.67 -10.82 10.72
N ARG A 188 -2.09 -10.59 11.90
CA ARG A 188 -2.01 -9.27 12.53
C ARG A 188 -0.57 -8.87 12.74
N MET A 189 -0.26 -7.60 12.54
CA MET A 189 1.02 -7.01 12.93
C MET A 189 1.08 -6.90 14.45
N LYS A 190 2.26 -7.06 15.06
CA LYS A 190 2.45 -7.05 16.51
C LYS A 190 2.94 -5.68 16.98
N LEU A 191 2.07 -4.68 16.93
CA LEU A 191 2.37 -3.29 17.32
C LEU A 191 1.12 -2.53 17.75
N THR A 192 1.32 -1.46 18.51
CA THR A 192 0.25 -0.51 18.86
C THR A 192 0.50 0.78 18.09
N LEU A 193 -0.49 1.23 17.33
CA LEU A 193 -0.45 2.50 16.59
C LEU A 193 -0.56 3.70 17.54
N GLU A 194 -0.21 4.90 17.07
CA GLU A 194 -0.22 6.12 17.89
C GLU A 194 -1.62 6.49 18.40
N ASP A 195 -2.66 6.14 17.65
CA ASP A 195 -4.08 6.32 18.03
C ASP A 195 -4.57 5.27 19.05
N GLY A 196 -3.68 4.37 19.49
CA GLY A 196 -3.98 3.29 20.43
C GLY A 196 -4.54 2.02 19.77
N LYS A 197 -4.77 2.02 18.46
CA LYS A 197 -5.25 0.83 17.74
C LYS A 197 -4.20 -0.27 17.81
N GLN A 198 -4.58 -1.41 18.40
CA GLN A 198 -3.69 -2.54 18.60
C GLN A 198 -3.73 -3.52 17.43
N ASP A 199 -2.53 -3.97 17.06
CA ASP A 199 -2.25 -5.07 16.17
C ASP A 199 -3.09 -5.03 14.88
N PRO A 200 -2.83 -4.08 13.95
CA PRO A 200 -3.61 -3.95 12.72
C PRO A 200 -3.53 -5.24 11.88
N VAL A 201 -4.64 -5.55 11.21
CA VAL A 201 -4.75 -6.74 10.36
C VAL A 201 -3.94 -6.54 9.08
N ALA A 202 -3.04 -7.48 8.79
CA ALA A 202 -2.24 -7.52 7.56
C ALA A 202 -2.88 -8.42 6.49
N TYR A 203 -3.49 -9.56 6.85
CA TYR A 203 -4.16 -10.45 5.90
C TYR A 203 -5.52 -10.95 6.42
N ARG A 204 -6.44 -11.17 5.48
CA ARG A 204 -7.74 -11.82 5.70
C ARG A 204 -7.92 -12.98 4.74
N ILE A 205 -8.67 -13.98 5.16
CA ILE A 205 -9.15 -15.05 4.27
C ILE A 205 -10.34 -14.51 3.48
N LYS A 206 -10.36 -14.73 2.17
CA LYS A 206 -11.55 -14.58 1.31
C LYS A 206 -11.52 -15.71 0.29
N MET A 207 -12.60 -16.48 0.17
CA MET A 207 -12.64 -17.65 -0.73
C MET A 207 -13.08 -17.30 -2.16
N VAL A 208 -13.37 -16.02 -2.42
CA VAL A 208 -13.77 -15.54 -3.75
C VAL A 208 -12.55 -15.50 -4.68
N PRO A 209 -12.65 -16.01 -5.92
CA PRO A 209 -11.59 -15.89 -6.92
C PRO A 209 -11.29 -14.44 -7.26
N HIS A 210 -10.01 -14.10 -7.38
CA HIS A 210 -9.56 -12.78 -7.78
C HIS A 210 -9.70 -12.58 -9.29
N HIS A 211 -10.20 -11.41 -9.72
CA HIS A 211 -10.40 -11.10 -11.14
C HIS A 211 -9.12 -11.29 -12.01
N ARG A 212 -7.92 -11.01 -11.48
CA ARG A 212 -6.62 -11.23 -12.15
C ARG A 212 -5.87 -12.51 -11.80
N THR A 213 -5.88 -12.94 -10.53
CA THR A 213 -5.04 -14.05 -10.05
C THR A 213 -5.83 -15.35 -9.88
N GLY A 214 -7.14 -15.33 -10.18
CA GLY A 214 -8.03 -16.48 -10.14
C GLY A 214 -8.08 -17.10 -8.74
N GLU A 215 -7.94 -18.41 -8.68
CA GLU A 215 -7.96 -19.20 -7.45
C GLU A 215 -6.57 -19.40 -6.83
N THR A 216 -5.54 -18.68 -7.32
CA THR A 216 -4.16 -18.79 -6.79
C THR A 216 -4.07 -18.37 -5.33
N TRP A 217 -4.97 -17.48 -4.89
CA TRP A 217 -4.99 -16.92 -3.54
C TRP A 217 -6.37 -17.06 -2.92
N CYS A 218 -6.41 -17.44 -1.65
CA CYS A 218 -7.60 -17.36 -0.79
C CYS A 218 -7.33 -16.52 0.48
N ILE A 219 -6.17 -15.86 0.52
CA ILE A 219 -5.81 -14.85 1.52
C ILE A 219 -5.39 -13.59 0.78
N TYR A 220 -5.81 -12.45 1.29
CA TYR A 220 -5.57 -11.16 0.66
C TYR A 220 -5.00 -10.17 1.68
N PRO A 221 -3.95 -9.42 1.31
CA PRO A 221 -3.39 -8.40 2.17
C PRO A 221 -4.35 -7.23 2.31
N THR A 222 -4.31 -6.53 3.43
CA THR A 222 -5.12 -5.32 3.65
C THR A 222 -4.51 -4.10 2.95
N TYR A 223 -5.31 -3.05 2.79
CA TYR A 223 -4.89 -1.76 2.22
C TYR A 223 -3.61 -1.20 2.87
N ASP A 224 -3.60 -1.06 4.19
CA ASP A 224 -2.50 -0.44 4.94
C ASP A 224 -1.18 -1.24 4.75
N TYR A 225 -1.27 -2.58 4.79
CA TYR A 225 -0.13 -3.46 4.56
C TYR A 225 0.37 -3.38 3.11
N THR A 226 -0.57 -3.37 2.16
CA THR A 226 -0.23 -3.46 0.74
C THR A 226 0.38 -2.18 0.22
N HIS A 227 -0.23 -1.02 0.49
CA HIS A 227 0.19 0.22 -0.14
C HIS A 227 1.57 0.67 0.31
N CYS A 228 1.92 0.52 1.60
CA CYS A 228 3.26 0.88 2.08
C CYS A 228 4.35 0.00 1.46
N LEU A 229 4.08 -1.30 1.31
CA LEU A 229 5.05 -2.26 0.77
C LEU A 229 5.15 -2.17 -0.76
N CYS A 230 4.04 -1.97 -1.45
CA CYS A 230 4.07 -1.68 -2.89
C CYS A 230 4.82 -0.39 -3.20
N ASP A 231 4.72 0.63 -2.33
CA ASP A 231 5.51 1.85 -2.48
C ASP A 231 7.01 1.60 -2.40
N SER A 232 7.42 0.70 -1.50
CA SER A 232 8.81 0.26 -1.42
C SER A 232 9.24 -0.52 -2.67
N ILE A 233 8.39 -1.42 -3.19
CA ILE A 233 8.68 -2.21 -4.40
C ILE A 233 8.86 -1.29 -5.61
N GLU A 234 7.95 -0.33 -5.80
CA GLU A 234 7.95 0.60 -6.92
C GLU A 234 8.92 1.78 -6.74
N ASN A 235 9.69 1.81 -5.65
CA ASN A 235 10.63 2.87 -5.32
C ASN A 235 9.99 4.27 -5.35
N ILE A 236 8.81 4.38 -4.75
CA ILE A 236 8.10 5.65 -4.61
C ILE A 236 8.92 6.59 -3.73
N THR A 237 9.19 7.79 -4.22
CA THR A 237 9.91 8.83 -3.45
C THR A 237 8.94 9.65 -2.62
N HIS A 238 7.75 9.92 -3.15
CA HIS A 238 6.73 10.76 -2.52
C HIS A 238 5.38 10.02 -2.55
N SER A 239 5.03 9.42 -1.42
CA SER A 239 3.74 8.73 -1.23
C SER A 239 2.71 9.74 -0.74
N LEU A 240 1.96 10.35 -1.66
CA LEU A 240 1.03 11.44 -1.36
C LEU A 240 -0.39 10.88 -1.15
N CYS A 241 -0.93 11.03 0.06
CA CYS A 241 -2.26 10.56 0.46
C CYS A 241 -3.11 11.70 1.07
N THR A 242 -4.42 11.45 1.25
CA THR A 242 -5.32 12.39 1.94
C THR A 242 -5.14 12.30 3.46
N LYS A 243 -5.52 13.35 4.19
CA LYS A 243 -5.38 13.42 5.66
C LYS A 243 -6.14 12.32 6.41
N GLU A 244 -7.12 11.68 5.78
CA GLU A 244 -7.87 10.54 6.32
C GLU A 244 -6.95 9.35 6.67
N PHE A 245 -5.73 9.34 6.13
CA PHE A 245 -4.72 8.31 6.38
C PHE A 245 -3.54 8.81 7.24
N GLN A 246 -3.59 10.03 7.78
CA GLN A 246 -2.46 10.64 8.50
C GLN A 246 -2.10 9.93 9.82
N SER A 247 -3.06 9.23 10.45
CA SER A 247 -2.87 8.58 11.76
C SER A 247 -2.56 7.08 11.68
N ARG A 248 -2.09 6.58 10.53
CA ARG A 248 -1.84 5.15 10.27
C ARG A 248 -0.37 4.84 10.09
#